data_AF-A0A453Q434-F1
#
_entry.id   AF-A0A453Q434-F1
#
_cell.length_a   1.000
_cell.length_b   1.000
_cell.length_c   1.000
_cell.angle_alpha   90.00
_cell.angle_beta   90.00
_cell.angle_gamma   90.00
#
_symmetry.space_group_name_H-M   'P 1'
#
loop_
_entity.id
_entity.type
_entity.pdbx_description
1 polymer ?
#
loop_
_entity_poly.entity_id
_entity_poly.type
_entity_poly.pdbx_seq_one_letter_code
_entity_poly.pdbx_strand_id
1 'polypeptide(L)'
;MQIIEAMQKITSHIGNPSKFSKASKLALQLIEAGSVKPETIGQFFGLLEAAMSSPGACNEPSVHADYQALFNAAEGVTECFNEQQKNQFDVWMLHAVVANDLCTDDSFVFSKAVGKIKDAISALPVVTVDDDNDEATALAALAESQSGTTENKAADSNAHAAASNSGEESSDPFGLDDLLEHKPKKSEKAAEALNRQADEEESRRLLRSRREALLKCLEMAARRYRIPWTQTTIDILGRHAYDSVGRFTARQREAVEKLWNSIKEQQIRRKHGKSASGKLDVNAFERLQEKYSHEKISIRRAVGGAGDRRATQWLG
;
A
#
# COMPACT_ATOMS: atom_id res chain seq x y z
N MET A 1 -32.70 5.51 3.15
CA MET A 1 -32.82 4.18 2.51
C MET A 1 -32.13 4.14 1.15
N GLN A 2 -32.62 4.83 0.11
CA GLN A 2 -32.04 4.79 -1.25
C GLN A 2 -30.52 4.99 -1.36
N ILE A 3 -29.93 5.95 -0.61
CA ILE A 3 -28.48 6.20 -0.61
C ILE A 3 -27.68 4.99 -0.08
N ILE A 4 -28.18 4.33 0.97
CA ILE A 4 -27.54 3.15 1.57
C ILE A 4 -27.54 1.97 0.59
N GLU A 5 -28.68 1.74 -0.09
CA GLU A 5 -28.75 0.73 -1.14
C GLU A 5 -27.83 1.03 -2.34
N ALA A 6 -27.66 2.31 -2.69
CA ALA A 6 -26.72 2.73 -3.74
C ALA A 6 -25.27 2.45 -3.32
N MET A 7 -24.88 2.79 -2.08
CA MET A 7 -23.56 2.47 -1.53
C MET A 7 -23.31 0.96 -1.55
N GLN A 8 -24.24 0.14 -1.05
CA GLN A 8 -24.13 -1.32 -1.09
C GLN A 8 -23.96 -1.90 -2.50
N LYS A 9 -24.71 -1.37 -3.48
CA LYS A 9 -24.57 -1.76 -4.90
C LYS A 9 -23.17 -1.41 -5.44
N ILE A 10 -22.64 -0.22 -5.11
CA ILE A 10 -21.27 0.18 -5.49
C ILE A 10 -20.22 -0.71 -4.82
N THR A 11 -20.36 -0.99 -3.51
CA THR A 11 -19.48 -1.90 -2.75
C THR A 11 -19.35 -3.27 -3.42
N SER A 12 -20.45 -3.84 -3.91
CA SER A 12 -20.45 -5.14 -4.62
C SER A 12 -19.72 -5.15 -5.98
N HIS A 13 -19.29 -3.99 -6.48
CA HIS A 13 -18.63 -3.84 -7.78
C HIS A 13 -17.25 -3.17 -7.69
N ILE A 14 -16.97 -2.42 -6.63
CA ILE A 14 -15.72 -1.66 -6.51
C ILE A 14 -14.50 -2.57 -6.34
N GLY A 15 -14.60 -3.67 -5.60
CA GLY A 15 -13.51 -4.65 -5.48
C GLY A 15 -13.14 -5.42 -6.76
N ASN A 16 -13.84 -5.20 -7.88
CA ASN A 16 -13.53 -5.82 -9.16
C ASN A 16 -12.82 -4.82 -10.10
N PRO A 17 -11.53 -5.04 -10.48
CA PRO A 17 -10.77 -4.10 -11.31
C PRO A 17 -11.46 -3.71 -12.63
N SER A 18 -12.20 -4.61 -13.27
CA SER A 18 -12.92 -4.33 -14.53
C SER A 18 -14.13 -3.39 -14.36
N LYS A 19 -14.66 -3.27 -13.14
CA LYS A 19 -15.81 -2.41 -12.80
C LYS A 19 -15.41 -1.20 -11.95
N PHE A 20 -14.21 -1.23 -11.35
CA PHE A 20 -13.69 -0.21 -10.44
C PHE A 20 -13.85 1.20 -11.01
N SER A 21 -13.35 1.48 -12.22
CA SER A 21 -13.41 2.81 -12.86
C SER A 21 -14.80 3.41 -13.03
N LYS A 22 -15.87 2.60 -13.00
CA LYS A 22 -17.26 3.07 -13.01
C LYS A 22 -17.82 3.17 -11.58
N ALA A 23 -17.49 2.21 -10.72
CA ALA A 23 -17.88 2.20 -9.31
C ALA A 23 -17.27 3.38 -8.53
N SER A 24 -15.99 3.69 -8.75
CA SER A 24 -15.27 4.81 -8.13
C SER A 24 -15.88 6.17 -8.51
N LYS A 25 -16.28 6.36 -9.78
CA LYS A 25 -16.94 7.58 -10.25
C LYS A 25 -18.32 7.79 -9.62
N LEU A 26 -19.07 6.72 -9.36
CA LEU A 26 -20.31 6.79 -8.59
C LEU A 26 -20.05 7.09 -7.10
N ALA A 27 -18.96 6.54 -6.52
CA ALA A 27 -18.56 6.85 -5.16
C ALA A 27 -18.11 8.33 -5.01
N LEU A 28 -17.37 8.87 -5.99
CA LEU A 28 -17.01 10.28 -6.07
C LEU A 28 -18.26 11.18 -6.07
N GLN A 29 -19.26 10.86 -6.89
CA GLN A 29 -20.53 11.60 -6.91
C GLN A 29 -21.28 11.58 -5.57
N LEU A 30 -21.13 10.53 -4.74
CA LEU A 30 -21.70 10.51 -3.39
C LEU A 30 -20.96 11.44 -2.42
N ILE A 31 -19.64 11.61 -2.58
CA ILE A 31 -18.84 12.58 -1.83
C ILE A 31 -19.22 14.00 -2.26
N GLU A 32 -19.21 14.29 -3.57
CA GLU A 32 -19.56 15.59 -4.16
C GLU A 32 -20.99 16.03 -3.80
N ALA A 33 -21.95 15.10 -3.75
CA ALA A 33 -23.33 15.37 -3.36
C ALA A 33 -23.53 15.50 -1.83
N GLY A 34 -22.47 15.49 -1.01
CA GLY A 34 -22.57 15.57 0.45
C GLY A 34 -23.37 14.43 1.07
N SER A 35 -23.39 13.26 0.42
CA SER A 35 -24.14 12.07 0.87
C SER A 35 -23.36 11.21 1.89
N VAL A 36 -22.08 11.52 2.10
CA VAL A 36 -21.25 10.97 3.18
C VAL A 36 -21.44 11.83 4.43
N LYS A 37 -22.12 11.27 5.42
CA LYS A 37 -22.50 11.90 6.71
C LYS A 37 -22.27 10.92 7.84
N PRO A 38 -22.28 11.32 9.13
CA PRO A 38 -22.14 10.39 10.25
C PRO A 38 -23.13 9.20 10.24
N GLU A 39 -24.32 9.37 9.65
CA GLU A 39 -25.32 8.30 9.48
C GLU A 39 -24.98 7.27 8.37
N THR A 40 -24.20 7.68 7.36
CA THR A 40 -23.86 6.88 6.16
C THR A 40 -22.38 6.51 6.09
N ILE A 41 -21.58 6.97 7.05
CA ILE A 41 -20.11 6.84 7.02
C ILE A 41 -19.66 5.39 7.10
N GLY A 42 -20.36 4.53 7.85
CA GLY A 42 -20.01 3.11 7.96
C GLY A 42 -20.14 2.37 6.62
N GLN A 43 -21.20 2.67 5.85
CA GLN A 43 -21.43 2.09 4.54
C GLN A 43 -20.45 2.65 3.49
N PHE A 44 -20.10 3.93 3.59
CA PHE A 44 -19.06 4.53 2.75
C PHE A 44 -17.65 4.01 3.09
N PHE A 45 -17.34 3.76 4.36
CA PHE A 45 -16.06 3.16 4.77
C PHE A 45 -15.94 1.71 4.28
N GLY A 46 -17.01 0.91 4.40
CA GLY A 46 -17.05 -0.45 3.82
C GLY A 46 -16.92 -0.48 2.29
N LEU A 47 -17.28 0.60 1.59
CA LEU A 47 -17.01 0.78 0.16
C LEU A 47 -15.51 1.00 -0.12
N LEU A 48 -14.81 1.77 0.72
CA LEU A 48 -13.35 1.95 0.64
C LEU A 48 -12.60 0.66 1.00
N GLU A 49 -13.09 -0.08 2.00
CA GLU A 49 -12.56 -1.40 2.39
C GLU A 49 -12.71 -2.43 1.26
N ALA A 50 -13.88 -2.46 0.60
CA ALA A 50 -14.10 -3.30 -0.58
C ALA A 50 -13.20 -2.91 -1.77
N ALA A 51 -12.85 -1.63 -1.91
CA ALA A 51 -11.88 -1.19 -2.91
C ALA A 51 -10.45 -1.65 -2.57
N MET A 52 -10.09 -1.63 -1.29
CA MET A 52 -8.75 -1.97 -0.79
C MET A 52 -8.59 -3.43 -0.36
N SER A 53 -9.58 -4.29 -0.64
CA SER A 53 -9.51 -5.73 -0.38
C SER A 53 -8.40 -6.46 -1.16
N SER A 54 -7.85 -5.82 -2.21
CA SER A 54 -6.60 -6.21 -2.85
C SER A 54 -5.69 -4.98 -3.03
N PRO A 55 -4.85 -4.63 -2.04
CA PRO A 55 -4.05 -3.40 -2.08
C PRO A 55 -3.08 -3.32 -3.27
N GLY A 56 -2.68 -4.45 -3.85
CA GLY A 56 -1.84 -4.45 -5.06
C GLY A 56 -2.55 -3.97 -6.33
N ALA A 57 -3.88 -4.12 -6.42
CA ALA A 57 -4.65 -3.76 -7.60
C ALA A 57 -4.74 -2.24 -7.83
N CYS A 58 -4.55 -1.43 -6.79
CA CYS A 58 -4.63 0.03 -6.89
C CYS A 58 -3.45 0.66 -7.64
N ASN A 59 -2.36 -0.08 -7.88
CA ASN A 59 -1.18 0.39 -8.60
C ASN A 59 -1.15 0.00 -10.08
N GLU A 60 -2.23 -0.62 -10.59
CA GLU A 60 -2.33 -1.03 -12.00
C GLU A 60 -2.53 0.17 -12.95
N PRO A 61 -1.80 0.27 -14.07
CA PRO A 61 -1.87 1.42 -14.99
C PRO A 61 -3.25 1.75 -15.56
N SER A 62 -4.19 0.80 -15.55
CA SER A 62 -5.56 0.99 -16.04
C SER A 62 -6.49 1.68 -15.04
N VAL A 63 -6.19 1.64 -13.74
CA VAL A 63 -7.11 2.07 -12.66
C VAL A 63 -6.47 3.00 -11.64
N HIS A 64 -5.14 3.13 -11.58
CA HIS A 64 -4.45 3.90 -10.54
C HIS A 64 -4.94 5.36 -10.42
N ALA A 65 -5.26 6.02 -11.53
CA ALA A 65 -5.77 7.39 -11.54
C ALA A 65 -7.18 7.49 -10.93
N ASP A 66 -8.04 6.50 -11.17
CA ASP A 66 -9.37 6.43 -10.55
C ASP A 66 -9.25 6.11 -9.03
N TYR A 67 -8.23 5.34 -8.60
CA TYR A 67 -7.91 5.12 -7.19
C TYR A 67 -7.41 6.42 -6.52
N GLN A 68 -6.43 7.10 -7.14
CA GLN A 68 -5.93 8.39 -6.65
C GLN A 68 -7.07 9.41 -6.51
N ALA A 69 -7.96 9.51 -7.50
CA ALA A 69 -9.12 10.41 -7.44
C ALA A 69 -10.06 10.06 -6.27
N LEU A 70 -10.46 8.79 -6.13
CA LEU A 70 -11.36 8.35 -5.05
C LEU A 70 -10.78 8.60 -3.66
N PHE A 71 -9.50 8.24 -3.44
CA PHE A 71 -8.87 8.35 -2.13
C PHE A 71 -8.53 9.81 -1.76
N ASN A 72 -8.10 10.64 -2.71
CA ASN A 72 -7.94 12.08 -2.47
C ASN A 72 -9.29 12.77 -2.17
N ALA A 73 -10.39 12.34 -2.79
CA ALA A 73 -11.72 12.86 -2.45
C ALA A 73 -12.20 12.36 -1.07
N ALA A 74 -11.89 11.12 -0.72
CA ALA A 74 -12.21 10.54 0.59
C ALA A 74 -11.42 11.20 1.73
N GLU A 75 -10.20 11.72 1.47
CA GLU A 75 -9.41 12.51 2.42
C GLU A 75 -10.23 13.72 2.94
N GLY A 76 -11.03 14.34 2.07
CA GLY A 76 -11.91 15.48 2.41
C GLY A 76 -13.14 15.16 3.27
N VAL A 77 -13.43 13.89 3.56
CA VAL A 77 -14.52 13.47 4.48
C VAL A 77 -14.00 12.72 5.72
N THR A 78 -12.68 12.72 5.93
CA THR A 78 -12.02 12.07 7.09
C THR A 78 -12.49 12.61 8.45
N GLU A 79 -13.05 13.82 8.52
CA GLU A 79 -13.66 14.35 9.75
C GLU A 79 -14.77 13.43 10.30
N CYS A 80 -15.50 12.73 9.42
CA CYS A 80 -16.54 11.78 9.79
C CYS A 80 -16.00 10.42 10.27
N PHE A 81 -14.72 10.11 10.05
CA PHE A 81 -14.11 8.84 10.45
C PHE A 81 -13.74 8.83 11.94
N ASN A 82 -13.92 7.66 12.58
CA ASN A 82 -13.33 7.39 13.89
C ASN A 82 -11.79 7.18 13.79
N GLU A 83 -11.12 7.01 14.94
CA GLU A 83 -9.65 6.91 14.97
C GLU A 83 -9.11 5.63 14.29
N GLN A 84 -9.74 4.46 14.51
CA GLN A 84 -9.40 3.20 13.82
C GLN A 84 -9.53 3.35 12.29
N GLN A 85 -10.64 3.94 11.83
CA GLN A 85 -10.91 4.22 10.42
C GLN A 85 -9.87 5.17 9.82
N LYS A 86 -9.45 6.21 10.54
CA LYS A 86 -8.36 7.10 10.12
C LYS A 86 -7.03 6.36 9.99
N ASN A 87 -6.67 5.56 10.99
CA ASN A 87 -5.43 4.78 10.98
C ASN A 87 -5.38 3.77 9.82
N GLN A 88 -6.50 3.12 9.51
CA GLN A 88 -6.62 2.22 8.35
C GLN A 88 -6.61 2.99 7.02
N PHE A 89 -7.30 4.14 6.95
CA PHE A 89 -7.34 5.00 5.77
C PHE A 89 -5.95 5.58 5.43
N ASP A 90 -5.14 5.94 6.43
CA ASP A 90 -3.74 6.33 6.27
C ASP A 90 -2.91 5.27 5.53
N VAL A 91 -3.10 3.99 5.88
CA VAL A 91 -2.42 2.87 5.22
C VAL A 91 -2.91 2.73 3.77
N TRP A 92 -4.20 2.92 3.52
CA TRP A 92 -4.74 2.93 2.16
C TRP A 92 -4.24 4.13 1.33
N MET A 93 -4.07 5.30 1.92
CA MET A 93 -3.48 6.48 1.27
C MET A 93 -2.02 6.22 0.84
N LEU A 94 -1.25 5.45 1.61
CA LEU A 94 0.09 5.02 1.19
C LEU A 94 0.04 4.18 -0.10
N HIS A 95 -0.90 3.23 -0.19
CA HIS A 95 -1.07 2.39 -1.38
C HIS A 95 -1.69 3.12 -2.58
N ALA A 96 -2.87 3.71 -2.41
CA ALA A 96 -3.71 4.23 -3.48
C ALA A 96 -3.29 5.63 -3.97
N VAL A 97 -2.59 6.42 -3.14
CA VAL A 97 -2.14 7.76 -3.49
C VAL A 97 -0.61 7.83 -3.53
N VAL A 98 0.07 7.64 -2.40
CA VAL A 98 1.52 7.92 -2.30
C VAL A 98 2.35 7.01 -3.21
N ALA A 99 2.03 5.72 -3.28
CA ALA A 99 2.73 4.80 -4.18
C ALA A 99 2.46 5.12 -5.66
N ASN A 100 1.24 5.55 -6.00
CA ASN A 100 0.87 5.94 -7.36
C ASN A 100 1.49 7.29 -7.78
N ASP A 101 1.66 8.23 -6.85
CA ASP A 101 2.37 9.49 -7.07
C ASP A 101 3.85 9.27 -7.45
N LEU A 102 4.45 8.12 -7.14
CA LEU A 102 5.81 7.76 -7.60
C LEU A 102 5.87 7.40 -9.09
N CYS A 103 4.73 7.03 -9.70
CA CYS A 103 4.65 6.69 -11.13
C CYS A 103 4.49 7.92 -12.04
N THR A 104 4.34 9.12 -11.47
CA THR A 104 4.20 10.39 -12.20
C THR A 104 5.45 10.78 -12.99
N ASP A 105 5.25 11.67 -13.97
CA ASP A 105 6.32 12.38 -14.68
C ASP A 105 6.54 13.83 -14.15
N ASP A 106 5.75 14.27 -13.16
CA ASP A 106 5.93 15.53 -12.43
C ASP A 106 6.93 15.36 -11.25
N SER A 107 8.07 16.04 -11.34
CA SER A 107 9.13 15.98 -10.33
C SER A 107 8.75 16.54 -8.96
N PHE A 108 7.81 17.48 -8.89
CA PHE A 108 7.30 18.04 -7.64
C PHE A 108 6.37 17.03 -6.93
N VAL A 109 5.44 16.43 -7.66
CA VAL A 109 4.55 15.37 -7.13
C VAL A 109 5.37 14.18 -6.64
N PHE A 110 6.33 13.72 -7.44
CA PHE A 110 7.25 12.64 -7.04
C PHE A 110 8.01 12.97 -5.76
N SER A 111 8.58 14.18 -5.66
CA SER A 111 9.36 14.61 -4.49
C SER A 111 8.49 14.78 -3.25
N LYS A 112 7.24 15.24 -3.40
CA LYS A 112 6.24 15.33 -2.34
C LYS A 112 5.86 13.94 -1.80
N ALA A 113 5.66 12.96 -2.69
CA ALA A 113 5.41 11.57 -2.31
C ALA A 113 6.60 10.97 -1.53
N VAL A 114 7.84 11.20 -2.00
CA VAL A 114 9.06 10.79 -1.28
C VAL A 114 9.17 11.47 0.10
N GLY A 115 8.75 12.74 0.23
CA GLY A 115 8.60 13.41 1.52
C GLY A 115 7.68 12.64 2.47
N LYS A 116 6.42 12.40 2.04
CA LYS A 116 5.43 11.62 2.80
C LYS A 116 5.97 10.25 3.24
N ILE A 117 6.71 9.54 2.38
CA ILE A 117 7.32 8.23 2.71
C ILE A 117 8.39 8.37 3.80
N LYS A 118 9.28 9.38 3.71
CA LYS A 118 10.30 9.62 4.75
C LYS A 118 9.68 9.94 6.10
N ASP A 119 8.64 10.76 6.11
CA ASP A 119 7.97 11.18 7.34
C ASP A 119 7.23 9.99 7.98
N ALA A 120 6.54 9.18 7.18
CA ALA A 120 5.90 7.94 7.62
C ALA A 120 6.90 6.88 8.13
N ILE A 121 8.06 6.72 7.49
CA ILE A 121 9.15 5.85 8.00
C ILE A 121 9.68 6.38 9.33
N SER A 122 9.81 7.70 9.48
CA SER A 122 10.31 8.32 10.73
C SER A 122 9.35 8.13 11.90
N ALA A 123 8.03 8.12 11.61
CA ALA A 123 6.95 7.91 12.57
C ALA A 123 6.74 6.44 12.99
N LEU A 124 7.35 5.47 12.30
CA LEU A 124 7.26 4.07 12.72
C LEU A 124 7.97 3.84 14.07
N PRO A 125 7.38 3.05 15.00
CA PRO A 125 8.06 2.58 16.19
C PRO A 125 9.21 1.63 15.84
N VAL A 126 10.23 1.61 16.69
CA VAL A 126 11.33 0.62 16.62
C VAL A 126 10.75 -0.77 16.82
N VAL A 127 11.23 -1.73 16.03
CA VAL A 127 10.73 -3.11 16.03
C VAL A 127 11.19 -3.87 17.26
N THR A 128 10.27 -4.63 17.84
CA THR A 128 10.50 -5.55 18.95
C THR A 128 10.76 -6.97 18.46
N VAL A 129 11.18 -7.88 19.36
CA VAL A 129 11.32 -9.31 19.03
C VAL A 129 9.95 -9.94 18.73
N ASP A 130 8.88 -9.45 19.37
CA ASP A 130 7.53 -9.96 19.16
C ASP A 130 6.99 -9.57 17.78
N ASP A 131 7.29 -8.36 17.27
CA ASP A 131 7.01 -7.96 15.88
C ASP A 131 7.66 -8.92 14.84
N ASP A 132 8.91 -9.34 15.09
CA ASP A 132 9.65 -10.25 14.21
C ASP A 132 9.05 -11.69 14.23
N ASN A 133 8.61 -12.16 15.40
CA ASN A 133 7.91 -13.44 15.56
C ASN A 133 6.51 -13.42 14.90
N ASP A 134 5.79 -12.33 15.08
CA ASP A 134 4.47 -12.08 14.49
C ASP A 134 4.53 -12.07 12.94
N GLU A 135 5.55 -11.44 12.35
CA GLU A 135 5.81 -11.50 10.90
C GLU A 135 6.08 -12.95 10.44
N ALA A 136 6.95 -13.68 11.15
CA ALA A 136 7.29 -15.04 10.80
C ALA A 136 6.06 -15.97 10.80
N THR A 137 5.17 -15.81 11.79
CA THR A 137 3.91 -16.56 11.91
C THR A 137 2.93 -16.20 10.79
N ALA A 138 2.74 -14.92 10.50
CA ALA A 138 1.86 -14.49 9.41
C ALA A 138 2.31 -15.02 8.03
N LEU A 139 3.62 -15.04 7.78
CA LEU A 139 4.19 -15.55 6.54
C LEU A 139 4.16 -17.09 6.45
N ALA A 140 4.20 -17.80 7.58
CA ALA A 140 3.97 -19.24 7.62
C ALA A 140 2.52 -19.58 7.25
N ALA A 141 1.54 -18.91 7.86
CA ALA A 141 0.12 -19.09 7.53
C ALA A 141 -0.19 -18.78 6.05
N LEU A 142 0.43 -17.74 5.49
CA LEU A 142 0.32 -17.44 4.05
C LEU A 142 0.91 -18.55 3.18
N ALA A 143 2.08 -19.10 3.53
CA ALA A 143 2.70 -20.22 2.80
C ALA A 143 1.84 -21.49 2.85
N GLU A 144 1.26 -21.83 4.01
CA GLU A 144 0.33 -22.95 4.16
C GLU A 144 -0.91 -22.78 3.28
N SER A 145 -1.52 -21.58 3.26
CA SER A 145 -2.68 -21.29 2.41
C SER A 145 -2.41 -21.40 0.91
N GLN A 146 -1.16 -21.17 0.48
CA GLN A 146 -0.75 -21.28 -0.93
C GLN A 146 -0.40 -22.72 -1.33
N SER A 147 -0.12 -23.61 -0.38
CA SER A 147 0.19 -25.02 -0.64
C SER A 147 -1.06 -25.92 -0.80
N GLY A 148 -2.25 -25.40 -0.50
CA GLY A 148 -3.48 -26.19 -0.33
C GLY A 148 -4.32 -26.47 -1.58
N THR A 149 -3.78 -26.48 -2.80
CA THR A 149 -4.58 -26.70 -4.03
C THR A 149 -4.17 -27.95 -4.82
N THR A 150 -4.47 -29.14 -4.29
CA THR A 150 -4.82 -30.32 -5.11
C THR A 150 -5.57 -31.39 -4.31
N GLU A 151 -6.44 -32.14 -5.01
CA GLU A 151 -7.15 -33.36 -4.58
C GLU A 151 -8.27 -33.25 -3.54
N ASN A 152 -9.43 -32.80 -4.02
CA ASN A 152 -10.71 -33.35 -3.56
C ASN A 152 -10.81 -34.84 -3.94
N LYS A 153 -11.04 -35.72 -2.95
CA LYS A 153 -11.69 -37.01 -3.21
C LYS A 153 -12.65 -37.37 -2.08
N ALA A 154 -13.93 -37.43 -2.42
CA ALA A 154 -15.00 -37.80 -1.49
C ALA A 154 -14.96 -39.29 -1.15
N ALA A 155 -15.31 -39.61 0.10
CA ALA A 155 -15.85 -40.91 0.48
C ALA A 155 -16.87 -40.70 1.62
N ASP A 156 -18.11 -41.08 1.34
CA ASP A 156 -19.29 -40.97 2.20
C ASP A 156 -19.44 -42.25 3.06
N SER A 157 -19.98 -42.15 4.29
CA SER A 157 -20.88 -43.18 4.88
C SER A 157 -21.28 -42.94 6.35
N ASN A 158 -22.60 -43.02 6.59
CA ASN A 158 -23.28 -43.13 7.89
C ASN A 158 -22.80 -44.28 8.81
N ALA A 159 -22.91 -44.09 10.13
CA ALA A 159 -23.55 -45.09 11.02
C ALA A 159 -23.96 -44.54 12.42
N HIS A 160 -25.28 -44.55 12.66
CA HIS A 160 -26.05 -44.80 13.90
C HIS A 160 -25.61 -44.34 15.31
N ALA A 161 -26.63 -43.87 16.04
CA ALA A 161 -26.61 -43.55 17.47
C ALA A 161 -26.77 -44.77 18.41
N ALA A 162 -26.30 -44.62 19.65
CA ALA A 162 -26.79 -45.35 20.82
C ALA A 162 -26.69 -44.44 22.07
N ALA A 163 -27.76 -44.35 22.84
CA ALA A 163 -27.79 -43.67 24.14
C ALA A 163 -27.84 -44.72 25.27
N SER A 164 -27.29 -44.41 26.45
CA SER A 164 -27.67 -45.01 27.74
C SER A 164 -27.17 -44.17 28.91
N ASN A 165 -27.99 -44.05 29.95
CA ASN A 165 -27.78 -43.23 31.16
C ASN A 165 -27.23 -44.06 32.34
N SER A 166 -26.56 -43.36 33.26
CA SER A 166 -26.53 -43.54 34.73
C SER A 166 -25.92 -42.23 35.30
N GLY A 167 -26.51 -41.47 36.23
CA GLY A 167 -27.27 -41.87 37.43
C GLY A 167 -26.27 -42.13 38.57
N GLU A 168 -26.23 -41.45 39.73
CA GLU A 168 -26.96 -40.31 40.34
C GLU A 168 -25.90 -39.29 40.90
N GLU A 169 -26.13 -38.24 41.72
CA GLU A 169 -27.27 -37.71 42.50
C GLU A 169 -27.15 -36.17 42.76
N SER A 170 -28.21 -35.57 43.31
CA SER A 170 -28.31 -34.29 44.07
C SER A 170 -27.43 -33.06 43.74
N SER A 171 -28.05 -32.05 43.12
CA SER A 171 -27.87 -30.62 43.45
C SER A 171 -29.16 -29.85 43.13
N ASP A 172 -29.68 -29.10 44.11
CA ASP A 172 -30.81 -28.15 44.11
C ASP A 172 -31.98 -28.37 43.09
N PRO A 173 -33.14 -28.92 43.52
CA PRO A 173 -34.32 -29.08 42.66
C PRO A 173 -35.05 -27.77 42.29
N PHE A 174 -34.62 -26.61 42.79
CA PHE A 174 -35.20 -25.31 42.44
C PHE A 174 -34.22 -24.31 41.79
N GLY A 175 -32.92 -24.66 41.65
CA GLY A 175 -31.92 -23.87 40.94
C GLY A 175 -31.77 -22.43 41.47
N LEU A 176 -31.85 -22.26 42.78
CA LEU A 176 -31.91 -20.97 43.47
C LEU A 176 -30.59 -20.59 44.17
N ASP A 177 -29.66 -21.53 44.37
CA ASP A 177 -28.31 -21.21 44.87
C ASP A 177 -27.53 -20.29 43.89
N ASP A 178 -27.68 -20.49 42.58
CA ASP A 178 -27.12 -19.60 41.54
C ASP A 178 -27.68 -18.15 41.60
N LEU A 179 -28.82 -17.96 42.27
CA LEU A 179 -29.49 -16.66 42.40
C LEU A 179 -28.99 -15.85 43.62
N LEU A 180 -28.25 -16.50 44.54
CA LEU A 180 -27.76 -15.88 45.79
C LEU A 180 -26.25 -15.56 45.77
N GLU A 181 -25.46 -16.12 44.85
CA GLU A 181 -24.06 -15.71 44.63
C GLU A 181 -23.94 -14.36 43.89
N HIS A 182 -24.30 -13.28 44.57
CA HIS A 182 -24.02 -11.92 44.15
C HIS A 182 -22.51 -11.64 43.99
N LYS A 183 -21.96 -11.72 42.76
CA LYS A 183 -20.76 -10.95 42.37
C LYS A 183 -20.56 -10.76 40.85
N PRO A 184 -21.19 -9.77 40.20
CA PRO A 184 -20.89 -9.36 38.83
C PRO A 184 -19.57 -8.56 38.73
N LYS A 185 -18.45 -9.11 39.23
CA LYS A 185 -17.12 -8.47 39.21
C LYS A 185 -16.02 -9.28 38.51
N LYS A 186 -16.32 -10.52 38.10
CA LYS A 186 -15.36 -11.42 37.42
C LYS A 186 -15.56 -11.45 35.90
N SER A 187 -16.80 -11.33 35.42
CA SER A 187 -17.14 -11.24 33.99
C SER A 187 -16.70 -9.92 33.36
N GLU A 188 -16.96 -8.80 34.03
CA GLU A 188 -16.65 -7.45 33.54
C GLU A 188 -15.14 -7.25 33.31
N LYS A 189 -14.30 -7.67 34.26
CA LYS A 189 -12.84 -7.69 34.11
C LYS A 189 -12.33 -8.63 33.01
N ALA A 190 -13.01 -9.75 32.75
CA ALA A 190 -12.64 -10.66 31.69
C ALA A 190 -12.99 -10.07 30.30
N ALA A 191 -14.17 -9.46 30.17
CA ALA A 191 -14.58 -8.75 28.96
C ALA A 191 -13.66 -7.54 28.66
N GLU A 192 -13.30 -6.74 29.67
CA GLU A 192 -12.32 -5.67 29.49
C GLU A 192 -10.94 -6.17 29.04
N ALA A 193 -10.46 -7.30 29.58
CA ALA A 193 -9.18 -7.88 29.20
C ALA A 193 -9.18 -8.38 27.75
N LEU A 194 -10.28 -9.02 27.33
CA LEU A 194 -10.47 -9.47 25.95
C LEU A 194 -10.53 -8.30 24.96
N ASN A 195 -11.22 -7.21 25.30
CA ASN A 195 -11.26 -6.02 24.45
C ASN A 195 -9.87 -5.36 24.32
N ARG A 196 -9.14 -5.16 25.43
CA ARG A 196 -7.76 -4.63 25.37
C ARG A 196 -6.84 -5.48 24.50
N GLN A 197 -6.95 -6.81 24.61
CA GLN A 197 -6.16 -7.72 23.77
C GLN A 197 -6.54 -7.65 22.28
N ALA A 198 -7.82 -7.40 21.96
CA ALA A 198 -8.28 -7.20 20.59
C ALA A 198 -7.77 -5.87 20.02
N ASP A 199 -7.80 -4.77 20.80
CA ASP A 199 -7.26 -3.46 20.40
C ASP A 199 -5.73 -3.52 20.18
N GLU A 200 -5.00 -4.24 21.04
CA GLU A 200 -3.57 -4.51 20.90
C GLU A 200 -3.23 -5.36 19.65
N GLU A 201 -4.07 -6.33 19.31
CA GLU A 201 -3.94 -7.12 18.07
C GLU A 201 -4.27 -6.29 16.82
N GLU A 202 -5.30 -5.44 16.86
CA GLU A 202 -5.63 -4.53 15.75
C GLU A 202 -4.50 -3.52 15.51
N SER A 203 -3.97 -2.89 16.58
CA SER A 203 -2.85 -1.94 16.45
C SER A 203 -1.59 -2.61 15.88
N ARG A 204 -1.28 -3.86 16.27
CA ARG A 204 -0.20 -4.65 15.67
C ARG A 204 -0.46 -4.97 14.19
N ARG A 205 -1.69 -5.32 13.79
CA ARG A 205 -2.05 -5.52 12.37
C ARG A 205 -1.88 -4.23 11.56
N LEU A 206 -2.39 -3.10 12.05
CA LEU A 206 -2.23 -1.79 11.43
C LEU A 206 -0.74 -1.43 11.24
N LEU A 207 0.11 -1.68 12.24
CA LEU A 207 1.56 -1.47 12.12
C LEU A 207 2.20 -2.38 11.06
N ARG A 208 1.84 -3.67 10.99
CA ARG A 208 2.32 -4.58 9.93
C ARG A 208 1.92 -4.06 8.55
N SER A 209 0.64 -3.75 8.32
CA SER A 209 0.16 -3.22 7.03
C SER A 209 0.80 -1.87 6.67
N ARG A 210 1.05 -0.99 7.65
CA ARG A 210 1.78 0.28 7.43
C ARG A 210 3.22 0.05 6.98
N ARG A 211 3.93 -0.89 7.60
CA ARG A 211 5.30 -1.28 7.20
C ARG A 211 5.33 -1.90 5.80
N GLU A 212 4.37 -2.78 5.48
CA GLU A 212 4.22 -3.38 4.14
C GLU A 212 3.95 -2.33 3.05
N ALA A 213 3.03 -1.38 3.31
CA ALA A 213 2.72 -0.28 2.41
C ALA A 213 3.97 0.59 2.12
N LEU A 214 4.78 0.87 3.15
CA LEU A 214 6.02 1.62 3.00
C LEU A 214 7.09 0.84 2.23
N LEU A 215 7.22 -0.47 2.46
CA LEU A 215 8.11 -1.32 1.66
C LEU A 215 7.68 -1.32 0.19
N LYS A 216 6.38 -1.34 -0.09
CA LYS A 216 5.85 -1.24 -1.46
C LYS A 216 6.17 0.10 -2.12
N CYS A 217 6.04 1.20 -1.38
CA CYS A 217 6.44 2.53 -1.83
C CYS A 217 7.95 2.59 -2.15
N LEU A 218 8.81 2.01 -1.32
CA LEU A 218 10.25 1.93 -1.57
C LEU A 218 10.56 1.14 -2.85
N GLU A 219 9.89 0.00 -3.06
CA GLU A 219 10.01 -0.80 -4.28
C GLU A 219 9.62 0.01 -5.53
N MET A 220 8.49 0.71 -5.48
CA MET A 220 8.00 1.54 -6.59
C MET A 220 8.92 2.72 -6.88
N ALA A 221 9.48 3.38 -5.86
CA ALA A 221 10.48 4.43 -6.03
C ALA A 221 11.75 3.89 -6.71
N ALA A 222 12.28 2.75 -6.23
CA ALA A 222 13.48 2.13 -6.80
C ALA A 222 13.30 1.74 -8.29
N ARG A 223 12.12 1.28 -8.70
CA ARG A 223 11.79 1.00 -10.12
C ARG A 223 11.92 2.23 -11.03
N ARG A 224 11.81 3.45 -10.50
CA ARG A 224 11.92 4.71 -11.26
C ARG A 224 13.36 5.21 -11.42
N TYR A 225 14.37 4.64 -10.76
CA TYR A 225 15.79 5.09 -10.80
C TYR A 225 16.40 5.19 -12.21
N ARG A 226 15.84 4.46 -13.18
CA ARG A 226 16.18 4.60 -14.62
C ARG A 226 15.94 6.02 -15.18
N ILE A 227 15.16 6.85 -14.50
CA ILE A 227 14.78 8.21 -14.92
C ILE A 227 15.73 9.22 -14.26
N PRO A 228 16.59 9.94 -15.00
CA PRO A 228 17.68 10.75 -14.42
C PRO A 228 17.26 11.74 -13.33
N TRP A 229 16.14 12.45 -13.52
CA TRP A 229 15.68 13.47 -12.57
C TRP A 229 15.19 12.88 -11.23
N THR A 230 14.81 11.60 -11.17
CA THR A 230 14.37 10.93 -9.93
C THR A 230 15.54 10.51 -9.02
N GLN A 231 16.73 10.31 -9.58
CA GLN A 231 17.77 9.48 -8.96
C GLN A 231 18.30 10.04 -7.65
N THR A 232 18.55 11.35 -7.59
CA THR A 232 19.03 12.00 -6.35
C THR A 232 18.01 11.89 -5.22
N THR A 233 16.72 12.03 -5.56
CA THR A 233 15.61 11.89 -4.61
C THR A 233 15.49 10.44 -4.12
N ILE A 234 15.69 9.45 -5.00
CA ILE A 234 15.72 8.03 -4.63
C ILE A 234 16.99 7.66 -3.83
N ASP A 235 18.16 8.22 -4.14
CA ASP A 235 19.39 8.04 -3.34
C ASP A 235 19.18 8.49 -1.89
N ILE A 236 18.52 9.64 -1.69
CA ILE A 236 18.19 10.20 -0.37
C ILE A 236 17.17 9.33 0.35
N LEU A 237 16.12 8.88 -0.34
CA LEU A 237 15.09 7.99 0.23
C LEU A 237 15.67 6.63 0.63
N GLY A 238 16.46 5.99 -0.24
CA GLY A 238 17.08 4.70 0.01
C GLY A 238 18.05 4.75 1.20
N ARG A 239 18.82 5.84 1.31
CA ARG A 239 19.64 6.12 2.49
C ARG A 239 18.78 6.25 3.76
N HIS A 240 17.74 7.08 3.72
CA HIS A 240 16.86 7.31 4.88
C HIS A 240 16.17 6.03 5.37
N ALA A 241 15.72 5.18 4.45
CA ALA A 241 15.13 3.88 4.76
C ALA A 241 16.15 2.93 5.40
N TYR A 242 17.37 2.87 4.88
CA TYR A 242 18.45 2.07 5.45
C TYR A 242 18.93 2.56 6.82
N ASP A 243 19.12 3.87 6.98
CA ASP A 243 19.47 4.48 8.27
C ASP A 243 18.35 4.29 9.32
N SER A 244 17.12 3.99 8.86
CA SER A 244 15.93 3.65 9.68
C SER A 244 15.62 2.14 9.73
N VAL A 245 16.52 1.26 9.32
CA VAL A 245 16.24 -0.19 9.15
C VAL A 245 15.69 -0.87 10.40
N GLY A 246 16.05 -0.42 11.61
CA GLY A 246 15.51 -0.92 12.89
C GLY A 246 14.01 -0.67 13.14
N ARG A 247 13.31 0.03 12.24
CA ARG A 247 11.84 0.22 12.27
C ARG A 247 11.07 -0.80 11.42
N PHE A 248 11.79 -1.66 10.70
CA PHE A 248 11.27 -2.73 9.85
C PHE A 248 11.50 -4.11 10.47
N THR A 249 10.62 -5.07 10.21
CA THR A 249 10.72 -6.46 10.70
C THR A 249 11.82 -7.23 9.97
N ALA A 250 12.32 -8.33 10.54
CA ALA A 250 13.53 -9.01 10.10
C ALA A 250 13.60 -9.27 8.58
N ARG A 251 12.52 -9.73 7.92
CA ARG A 251 12.52 -9.93 6.46
C ARG A 251 12.41 -8.62 5.68
N GLN A 252 11.68 -7.64 6.21
CA GLN A 252 11.63 -6.29 5.64
C GLN A 252 13.00 -5.59 5.72
N ARG A 253 13.80 -5.84 6.77
CA ARG A 253 15.19 -5.34 6.87
C ARG A 253 16.02 -5.88 5.71
N GLU A 254 16.02 -7.19 5.48
CA GLU A 254 16.72 -7.81 4.34
C GLU A 254 16.28 -7.20 3.00
N ALA A 255 14.98 -6.97 2.81
CA ALA A 255 14.45 -6.31 1.61
C ALA A 255 14.94 -4.86 1.45
N VAL A 256 14.97 -4.07 2.53
CA VAL A 256 15.49 -2.69 2.54
C VAL A 256 17.01 -2.68 2.28
N GLU A 257 17.77 -3.59 2.88
CA GLU A 257 19.22 -3.71 2.64
C GLU A 257 19.54 -4.08 1.19
N LYS A 258 18.82 -5.06 0.63
CA LYS A 258 18.94 -5.48 -0.77
C LYS A 258 18.60 -4.34 -1.73
N LEU A 259 17.52 -3.60 -1.45
CA LEU A 259 17.11 -2.43 -2.23
C LEU A 259 18.17 -1.32 -2.14
N TRP A 260 18.72 -1.05 -0.95
CA TRP A 260 19.77 -0.05 -0.76
C TRP A 260 21.09 -0.43 -1.44
N ASN A 261 21.48 -1.70 -1.41
CA ASN A 261 22.67 -2.19 -2.11
C ASN A 261 22.51 -2.06 -3.64
N SER A 262 21.31 -2.32 -4.18
CA SER A 262 20.98 -2.04 -5.59
C SER A 262 21.10 -0.55 -5.94
N ILE A 263 20.54 0.34 -5.10
CA ILE A 263 20.65 1.80 -5.29
C ILE A 263 22.12 2.26 -5.24
N LYS A 264 22.90 1.80 -4.24
CA LYS A 264 24.34 2.07 -4.13
C LYS A 264 25.09 1.66 -5.39
N GLU A 265 24.81 0.48 -5.94
CA GLU A 265 25.47 0.00 -7.16
C GLU A 265 25.12 0.90 -8.37
N GLN A 266 23.85 1.28 -8.52
CA GLN A 266 23.41 2.20 -9.58
C GLN A 266 24.01 3.61 -9.40
N GLN A 267 24.14 4.09 -8.15
CA GLN A 267 24.81 5.34 -7.82
C GLN A 267 26.31 5.30 -8.19
N ILE A 268 26.98 4.18 -7.93
CA ILE A 268 28.38 3.94 -8.31
C ILE A 268 28.51 3.91 -9.84
N ARG A 269 27.65 3.17 -10.56
CA ARG A 269 27.67 3.12 -12.04
C ARG A 269 27.53 4.51 -12.65
N ARG A 270 26.57 5.31 -12.16
CA ARG A 270 26.37 6.71 -12.56
C ARG A 270 27.62 7.58 -12.33
N LYS A 271 28.26 7.49 -11.17
CA LYS A 271 29.51 8.22 -10.87
C LYS A 271 30.67 7.85 -11.80
N HIS A 272 30.68 6.63 -12.34
CA HIS A 272 31.67 6.17 -13.30
C HIS A 272 31.29 6.46 -14.78
N GLY A 273 30.26 7.28 -15.03
CA GLY A 273 29.80 7.57 -16.39
C GLY A 273 29.23 6.37 -17.14
N LYS A 274 28.82 5.31 -16.43
CA LYS A 274 28.21 4.12 -17.02
C LYS A 274 26.70 4.20 -16.91
N SER A 275 26.03 4.14 -18.06
CA SER A 275 24.58 4.09 -18.17
C SER A 275 24.02 2.81 -17.52
N ALA A 276 22.70 2.76 -17.30
CA ALA A 276 22.03 1.56 -16.76
C ALA A 276 22.23 0.29 -17.63
N SER A 277 22.60 0.47 -18.91
CA SER A 277 22.96 -0.61 -19.85
C SER A 277 24.43 -1.04 -19.81
N GLY A 278 25.26 -0.49 -18.92
CA GLY A 278 26.70 -0.76 -18.80
C GLY A 278 27.58 -0.06 -19.85
N LYS A 279 26.99 0.55 -20.88
CA LYS A 279 27.70 1.39 -21.87
C LYS A 279 28.12 2.71 -21.24
N LEU A 280 29.21 3.30 -21.75
CA LEU A 280 29.59 4.68 -21.42
C LEU A 280 28.43 5.60 -21.84
N ASP A 281 27.92 6.41 -20.91
CA ASP A 281 26.84 7.36 -21.22
C ASP A 281 27.45 8.61 -21.86
N VAL A 282 27.69 8.52 -23.16
CA VAL A 282 28.15 9.65 -23.98
C VAL A 282 27.13 10.77 -23.79
N ASN A 283 27.54 11.88 -23.17
CA ASN A 283 26.62 12.96 -22.80
C ASN A 283 25.93 13.54 -24.04
N ALA A 284 24.73 14.12 -23.88
CA ALA A 284 24.04 14.75 -25.01
C ALA A 284 24.92 15.82 -25.71
N PHE A 285 25.74 16.53 -24.94
CA PHE A 285 26.77 17.44 -25.44
C PHE A 285 27.83 16.72 -26.29
N GLU A 286 28.37 15.59 -25.84
CA GLU A 286 29.39 14.82 -26.56
C GLU A 286 28.83 14.22 -27.86
N ARG A 287 27.57 13.74 -27.85
CA ARG A 287 26.88 13.27 -29.07
C ARG A 287 26.64 14.41 -30.07
N LEU A 288 26.32 15.61 -29.59
CA LEU A 288 26.21 16.81 -30.42
C LEU A 288 27.58 17.23 -30.94
N GLN A 289 28.63 17.19 -30.11
CA GLN A 289 30.00 17.52 -30.47
C GLN A 289 30.54 16.56 -31.54
N GLU A 290 30.34 15.25 -31.40
CA GLU A 290 30.71 14.24 -32.41
C GLU A 290 29.91 14.43 -33.72
N LYS A 291 28.62 14.73 -33.61
CA LYS A 291 27.80 15.05 -34.79
C LYS A 291 28.32 16.30 -35.53
N TYR A 292 28.64 17.36 -34.80
CA TYR A 292 29.10 18.62 -35.39
C TYR A 292 30.59 18.65 -35.75
N SER A 293 31.44 17.81 -35.16
CA SER A 293 32.87 17.72 -35.50
C SER A 293 33.12 17.16 -36.91
N HIS A 294 32.16 16.39 -37.44
CA HIS A 294 32.18 15.88 -38.80
C HIS A 294 31.36 16.72 -39.80
N GLU A 295 30.55 17.69 -39.35
CA GLU A 295 29.81 18.60 -40.22
C GLU A 295 30.71 19.75 -40.72
N LYS A 296 30.87 19.87 -42.04
CA LYS A 296 31.63 20.97 -42.64
C LYS A 296 30.86 22.29 -42.50
N ILE A 297 31.42 23.22 -41.74
CA ILE A 297 30.94 24.61 -41.67
C ILE A 297 31.26 25.29 -43.00
N SER A 298 30.23 25.70 -43.75
CA SER A 298 30.39 26.46 -44.99
C SER A 298 30.94 27.86 -44.69
N ILE A 299 31.74 28.41 -45.62
CA ILE A 299 32.33 29.76 -45.54
C ILE A 299 31.25 30.85 -45.32
N ARG A 300 29.98 30.58 -45.68
CA ARG A 300 28.82 31.44 -45.42
C ARG A 300 28.16 31.25 -44.03
N ARG A 301 28.84 30.61 -43.08
CA ARG A 301 28.36 30.27 -41.72
C ARG A 301 27.09 29.41 -41.68
N ALA A 302 26.89 28.55 -42.67
CA ALA A 302 25.85 27.54 -42.67
C ALA A 302 26.45 26.17 -42.31
N VAL A 303 25.76 25.40 -41.46
CA VAL A 303 26.16 24.05 -41.05
C VAL A 303 25.24 23.05 -41.76
N GLY A 304 25.83 22.06 -42.44
CA GLY A 304 25.12 21.08 -43.27
C GLY A 304 25.32 21.30 -44.76
N GLY A 305 25.76 20.25 -45.47
CA GLY A 305 26.06 20.27 -46.91
C GLY A 305 24.87 20.05 -47.85
N ALA A 306 23.66 19.86 -47.31
CA ALA A 306 22.42 19.73 -48.06
C ALA A 306 21.57 20.98 -47.85
N GLY A 307 21.29 21.72 -48.94
CA GLY A 307 20.68 23.05 -48.93
C GLY A 307 19.19 23.11 -48.59
N ASP A 308 18.70 22.23 -47.70
CA ASP A 308 17.27 22.08 -47.41
C ASP A 308 17.01 21.95 -45.90
N ARG A 309 17.16 23.08 -45.20
CA ARG A 309 16.57 23.34 -43.87
C ARG A 309 16.56 24.84 -43.59
N ARG A 310 15.36 25.42 -43.52
CA ARG A 310 15.17 26.78 -43.01
C ARG A 310 15.58 26.80 -41.54
N ALA A 311 16.46 27.72 -41.17
CA ALA A 311 16.83 27.90 -39.77
C ALA A 311 15.59 28.32 -38.97
N THR A 312 15.16 27.48 -38.03
CA THR A 312 14.25 27.89 -36.97
C THR A 312 15.01 28.83 -36.05
N GLN A 313 14.74 30.12 -36.19
CA GLN A 313 15.29 31.16 -35.33
C GLN A 313 14.87 30.90 -33.88
N TRP A 314 15.83 30.53 -33.03
CA TRP A 314 15.64 30.53 -31.59
C TRP A 314 15.50 31.99 -31.13
N LEU A 315 14.27 32.38 -30.79
CA LEU A 315 14.02 33.51 -29.91
C LEU A 315 14.08 32.96 -28.48
N GLY A 316 14.80 33.67 -27.60
CA GLY A 316 15.04 33.26 -26.21
C GLY A 316 13.86 33.49 -25.28
#